data_AF-A0A7C3ZDD3-F1
#
_entry.id   AF-A0A7C3ZDD3-F1
#
_cell.length_a   1.000
_cell.length_b   1.000
_cell.length_c   1.000
_cell.angle_alpha   90.00
_cell.angle_beta   90.00
_cell.angle_gamma   90.00
#
_symmetry.space_group_name_H-M   'P 1'
#
loop_
_entity.id
_entity.type
_entity.pdbx_description
1 polymer ?
#
loop_
_entity_poly.entity_id
_entity_poly.type
_entity_poly.pdbx_seq_one_letter_code
_entity_poly.pdbx_strand_id
1 'polypeptide(L)' 'AGDTVISTLAVAKSVGASIADACYIANAAASIAVSQLGTYAVGADELAALLSSD' A
#
# COMPACT_ATOMS: atom_id res chain seq x y z
N ALA A 1 -6.15 -0.02 -7.95
CA ALA A 1 -5.70 -1.20 -7.17
C ALA A 1 -4.38 -1.73 -7.70
N GLY A 2 -4.30 -2.19 -8.96
CA GLY A 2 -3.03 -2.67 -9.52
C GLY A 2 -1.94 -1.59 -9.57
N ASP A 3 -2.30 -0.38 -9.97
CA ASP A 3 -1.46 0.82 -9.91
C ASP A 3 -0.97 1.12 -8.48
N THR A 4 -1.84 0.98 -7.47
CA THR A 4 -1.53 1.11 -6.04
C THR A 4 -0.54 0.07 -5.56
N VAL A 5 -0.70 -1.19 -5.99
CA VAL A 5 0.25 -2.27 -5.66
C VAL A 5 1.63 -1.93 -6.19
N ILE A 6 1.75 -1.59 -7.47
CA ILE A 6 3.05 -1.36 -8.11
C ILE A 6 3.73 -0.11 -7.56
N SER A 7 3.00 0.99 -7.36
CA SER A 7 3.58 2.22 -6.81
C SER A 7 4.04 2.03 -5.36
N THR A 8 3.24 1.37 -4.52
CA THR A 8 3.59 1.12 -3.11
C THR A 8 4.74 0.14 -2.99
N LEU A 9 4.75 -0.93 -3.78
CA LEU A 9 5.86 -1.89 -3.85
C LEU A 9 7.17 -1.19 -4.25
N ALA A 10 7.11 -0.32 -5.27
CA ALA A 10 8.28 0.42 -5.74
C ALA A 10 8.84 1.37 -4.67
N VAL A 11 7.96 2.07 -3.93
CA VAL A 11 8.35 2.93 -2.81
C VAL A 11 8.97 2.12 -1.66
N ALA A 12 8.34 1.03 -1.25
CA ALA A 12 8.90 0.16 -0.20
C ALA A 12 10.26 -0.42 -0.62
N LYS A 13 10.42 -0.80 -1.89
CA LYS A 13 11.68 -1.30 -2.44
C LYS A 13 12.76 -0.23 -2.52
N SER A 14 12.42 1.02 -2.84
CA SER A 14 13.40 2.10 -2.97
C SER A 14 14.07 2.45 -1.63
N VAL A 15 13.40 2.17 -0.50
CA VAL A 15 13.95 2.34 0.86
C VAL A 15 14.59 1.06 1.43
N GLY A 16 14.73 0.01 0.61
CA GLY A 16 15.44 -1.22 1.01
C GLY A 16 14.59 -2.27 1.74
N ALA A 17 13.26 -2.15 1.74
CA ALA A 17 12.40 -3.16 2.37
C ALA A 17 12.59 -4.54 1.73
N SER A 18 12.39 -5.60 2.53
CA SER A 18 12.39 -6.97 2.01
C SER A 18 11.25 -7.14 0.98
N ILE A 19 11.34 -8.13 0.11
CA ILE A 19 10.27 -8.34 -0.88
C ILE A 19 8.96 -8.74 -0.19
N ALA A 20 9.05 -9.47 0.92
CA ALA A 20 7.91 -9.83 1.74
C ALA A 20 7.24 -8.58 2.35
N ASP A 21 8.02 -7.69 2.98
CA ASP A 21 7.48 -6.46 3.59
C ASP A 21 6.88 -5.54 2.53
N ALA A 22 7.57 -5.38 1.40
CA ALA A 22 7.07 -4.57 0.29
C ALA A 22 5.73 -5.10 -0.24
N CYS A 23 5.60 -6.42 -0.41
CA CYS A 23 4.34 -7.04 -0.82
C CYS A 23 3.24 -6.87 0.23
N TYR A 24 3.57 -7.01 1.51
CA TYR A 24 2.62 -6.81 2.61
C TYR A 24 2.07 -5.37 2.61
N ILE A 25 2.95 -4.37 2.58
CA ILE A 25 2.56 -2.94 2.54
C ILE A 25 1.74 -2.63 1.26
N ALA A 26 2.15 -3.16 0.11
CA ALA A 26 1.45 -2.96 -1.15
C ALA A 26 0.04 -3.58 -1.15
N ASN A 27 -0.13 -4.76 -0.56
CA ASN A 27 -1.43 -5.41 -0.42
C ASN A 27 -2.34 -4.65 0.56
N ALA A 28 -1.78 -4.12 1.66
CA ALA A 28 -2.52 -3.27 2.59
C ALA A 28 -3.03 -1.99 1.90
N ALA A 29 -2.18 -1.30 1.13
CA ALA A 29 -2.58 -0.15 0.33
C ALA A 29 -3.66 -0.50 -0.72
N ALA A 30 -3.51 -1.65 -1.39
CA ALA A 30 -4.51 -2.11 -2.35
C ALA A 30 -5.87 -2.40 -1.70
N SER A 31 -5.89 -2.95 -0.48
CA SER A 31 -7.10 -3.19 0.31
C SER A 31 -7.89 -1.89 0.56
N ILE A 32 -7.18 -0.81 0.92
CA ILE A 32 -7.77 0.52 1.05
C ILE A 32 -8.39 0.95 -0.28
N ALA A 33 -7.62 0.88 -1.37
CA ALA A 33 -8.07 1.32 -2.69
C ALA A 33 -9.33 0.58 -3.19
N VAL A 34 -9.44 -0.73 -2.94
CA VAL A 34 -10.62 -1.52 -3.36
C VAL A 34 -11.83 -1.34 -2.45
N SER A 35 -11.63 -0.79 -1.25
CA SER A 35 -12.71 -0.49 -0.31
C SER A 35 -13.44 0.83 -0.64
N GLN A 36 -12.91 1.61 -1.59
CA GLN A 36 -13.45 2.90 -2.01
C GLN A 36 -14.22 2.77 -3.34
N LEU A 37 -15.19 3.66 -3.57
CA LEU A 37 -15.95 3.70 -4.82
C LEU A 37 -15.13 4.34 -5.94
N GLY A 38 -14.82 3.57 -6.97
CA GLY A 38 -14.10 4.05 -8.16
C GLY A 38 -12.58 4.09 -7.98
N THR A 39 -11.90 4.95 -8.74
CA THR A 39 -10.45 5.12 -8.61
C THR A 39 -10.14 5.99 -7.40
N TYR A 40 -9.33 5.47 -6.48
CA TYR A 40 -8.97 6.13 -5.24
C TYR A 40 -7.45 6.21 -5.07
N ALA A 41 -6.95 7.38 -4.68
CA ALA A 41 -5.54 7.61 -4.36
C ALA A 41 -5.34 7.42 -2.85
N VAL A 42 -4.61 6.36 -2.48
CA VAL A 42 -4.32 6.03 -1.07
C VAL A 42 -3.30 7.00 -0.49
N GLY A 43 -3.63 7.58 0.67
CA GLY A 43 -2.73 8.47 1.41
C GLY A 43 -1.75 7.71 2.29
N ALA A 44 -0.57 8.29 2.52
CA ALA A 44 0.44 7.70 3.41
C ALA A 44 -0.05 7.58 4.86
N ASP A 45 -0.77 8.59 5.37
CA ASP A 45 -1.28 8.60 6.75
C ASP A 45 -2.34 7.51 6.98
N GLU A 46 -3.24 7.29 6.01
CA GLU A 46 -4.26 6.24 6.07
C GLU A 46 -3.63 4.84 6.03
N LEU A 47 -2.64 4.65 5.14
CA LEU A 47 -1.87 3.41 5.10
C LEU A 47 -1.10 3.16 6.40
N ALA A 48 -0.47 4.19 6.97
CA ALA A 48 0.22 4.09 8.25
C ALA A 48 -0.74 3.75 9.40
N ALA A 49 -1.93 4.37 9.42
CA ALA A 49 -2.96 4.06 10.41
C ALA A 49 -3.39 2.59 10.33
N LEU A 50 -3.63 2.08 9.11
CA LEU A 50 -3.96 0.68 8.88
C LEU A 50 -2.84 -0.26 9.39
N LEU A 51 -1.59 -0.01 9.00
CA LEU A 51 -0.44 -0.85 9.37
C LEU A 51 -0.09 -0.79 10.86
N SER A 52 -0.47 0.27 11.56
CA SER A 52 -0.28 0.39 13.02
C SER A 52 -1.37 -0.30 13.85
N SER A 53 -2.46 -0.72 13.19
CA SER A 53 -3.60 -1.38 13.82
C SER A 53 -3.57 -2.91 13.69
N ASP A 54 -2.54 -3.45 13.02
CA ASP A 54 -2.26 -4.87 12.80
C ASP A 54 -1.13 -5.33 13.75
#